data_AF-A0A8S3QPG9-F1
#
_entry.id   AF-A0A8S3QPG9-F1
#
_cell.length_a   1.000
_cell.length_b   1.000
_cell.length_c   1.000
_cell.angle_alpha   90.00
_cell.angle_beta   90.00
_cell.angle_gamma   90.00
#
_symmetry.space_group_name_H-M   'P 1'
#
loop_
_entity.id
_entity.type
_entity.pdbx_description
1 polymer ?
#
loop_
_entity_poly.entity_id
_entity_poly.type
_entity_poly.pdbx_seq_one_letter_code
_entity_poly.pdbx_strand_id
1 'polypeptide(L)'
;MRNGHYKPNCRPIQRIAIIVPYRERETQLKIFFLNVVPLLYRQQLEFDIYVVEQVGGRLFNKGALINTGFLQSKIDHSYDCYVIHDVDILPEDDRNYYTCGENPRHLAVLVQQFGYRLHYPEYVGGILALTSTQMENMNGFSNLYNGWGFEDDDFYRRIKNAGYKLERTPDKFAYCGSLDHKAAIKNKDGCEIFMRYGRMWRFDGLESSQYTTLKREKRQLFKWILVDFDANLLKENLKVSVKNIDKSTLPPRYKGYKDSYCAWYLNQKSFSTIKNVHYTEKPNNTNMPLRTFNTSYLEVPRTATKQCLTTML
;
A
#
# COMPACT_ATOMS: atom_id res chain seq x y z
N MET A 1 22.41 2.89 -3.66
CA MET A 1 21.78 2.20 -2.51
C MET A 1 22.75 1.22 -1.88
N ARG A 2 22.65 1.05 -0.55
CA ARG A 2 23.31 -0.02 0.21
C ARG A 2 22.36 -0.47 1.33
N ASN A 3 22.29 -1.77 1.61
CA ASN A 3 21.45 -2.33 2.67
C ASN A 3 19.96 -1.93 2.57
N GLY A 4 19.46 -1.71 1.35
CA GLY A 4 18.07 -1.27 1.10
C GLY A 4 17.81 0.20 1.36
N HIS A 5 18.83 0.98 1.71
CA HIS A 5 18.74 2.40 2.04
C HIS A 5 19.33 3.29 0.93
N TYR A 6 18.68 4.42 0.69
CA TYR A 6 19.19 5.52 -0.12
C TYR A 6 19.00 6.86 0.59
N LYS A 7 20.01 7.71 0.51
CA LYS A 7 19.97 9.10 0.94
C LYS A 7 20.51 9.99 -0.18
N PRO A 8 19.80 11.06 -0.59
CA PRO A 8 20.29 11.98 -1.61
C PRO A 8 21.39 12.91 -1.06
N ASN A 9 22.13 13.56 -1.97
CA ASN A 9 23.19 14.54 -1.64
C ASN A 9 22.65 15.93 -1.24
N CYS A 10 21.36 16.03 -0.93
CA CYS A 10 20.65 17.23 -0.51
C CYS A 10 19.80 16.89 0.73
N ARG A 11 19.24 17.89 1.41
CA ARG A 11 18.32 17.63 2.52
C ARG A 11 17.00 17.08 1.96
N PRO A 12 16.64 15.80 2.22
CA PRO A 12 15.42 15.21 1.70
C PRO A 12 14.19 15.90 2.29
N ILE A 13 13.10 15.94 1.53
CA ILE A 13 11.82 16.50 1.99
C ILE A 13 11.19 15.59 3.05
N GLN A 14 11.22 14.28 2.81
CA GLN A 14 10.75 13.26 3.73
C GLN A 14 11.67 12.03 3.66
N ARG A 15 11.82 11.35 4.79
CA ARG A 15 12.33 9.98 4.86
C ARG A 15 11.17 9.00 4.81
N ILE A 16 11.18 8.10 3.82
CA ILE A 16 10.06 7.19 3.58
C ILE A 16 10.42 5.71 3.75
N ALA A 17 9.49 4.91 4.25
CA ALA A 17 9.57 3.46 4.25
C ALA A 17 8.60 2.89 3.21
N ILE A 18 9.12 2.20 2.21
CA ILE A 18 8.30 1.46 1.25
C ILE A 18 8.09 0.05 1.79
N ILE A 19 6.84 -0.31 2.10
CA ILE A 19 6.46 -1.62 2.60
C ILE A 19 5.83 -2.43 1.47
N VAL A 20 6.49 -3.52 1.08
CA VAL A 20 6.07 -4.41 0.00
C VAL A 20 5.64 -5.76 0.60
N PRO A 21 4.32 -6.01 0.80
CA PRO A 21 3.83 -7.33 1.18
C PRO A 21 4.08 -8.32 0.04
N TYR A 22 4.70 -9.46 0.33
CA TYR A 22 5.29 -10.31 -0.70
C TYR A 22 5.14 -11.82 -0.41
N ARG A 23 4.95 -12.62 -1.47
CA ARG A 23 5.16 -14.07 -1.49
C ARG A 23 5.19 -14.59 -2.92
N GLU A 24 6.23 -15.34 -3.29
CA GLU A 24 6.31 -16.06 -4.58
C GLU A 24 6.06 -15.19 -5.84
N ARG A 25 6.61 -13.97 -5.88
CA ARG A 25 6.48 -13.01 -7.00
C ARG A 25 7.83 -12.51 -7.51
N GLU A 26 8.80 -13.41 -7.67
CA GLU A 26 10.21 -13.02 -7.92
C GLU A 26 10.36 -12.18 -9.20
N THR A 27 9.69 -12.55 -10.29
CA THR A 27 9.71 -11.81 -11.55
C THR A 27 9.15 -10.39 -11.37
N GLN A 28 8.01 -10.26 -10.71
CA GLN A 28 7.40 -8.95 -10.44
C GLN A 28 8.29 -8.12 -9.53
N LEU A 29 8.93 -8.73 -8.52
CA LEU A 29 9.84 -8.02 -7.62
C LEU A 29 11.07 -7.46 -8.35
N LYS A 30 11.64 -8.21 -9.31
CA LYS A 30 12.72 -7.71 -10.17
C LYS A 30 12.26 -6.52 -11.00
N ILE A 31 11.09 -6.61 -11.63
CA ILE A 31 10.52 -5.52 -12.44
C ILE A 31 10.19 -4.30 -11.57
N PHE A 32 9.64 -4.51 -10.37
CA PHE A 32 9.40 -3.48 -9.37
C PHE A 32 10.67 -2.67 -9.08
N PHE A 33 11.80 -3.34 -8.78
CA PHE A 33 13.05 -2.62 -8.52
C PHE A 33 13.57 -1.85 -9.74
N LEU A 34 13.41 -2.39 -10.94
CA LEU A 34 13.83 -1.72 -12.19
C LEU A 34 13.05 -0.43 -12.47
N ASN A 35 11.80 -0.31 -11.97
CA ASN A 35 10.95 0.84 -12.22
C ASN A 35 10.90 1.81 -11.04
N VAL A 36 10.70 1.29 -9.82
CA VAL A 36 10.43 2.11 -8.63
C VAL A 36 11.71 2.73 -8.06
N VAL A 37 12.85 2.04 -8.08
CA VAL A 37 14.10 2.60 -7.54
C VAL A 37 14.56 3.84 -8.33
N PRO A 38 14.62 3.82 -9.68
CA PRO A 38 14.95 5.03 -10.45
C PRO A 38 13.96 6.18 -10.24
N LEU A 39 12.65 5.88 -10.12
CA LEU A 39 11.62 6.88 -9.81
C LEU A 39 11.91 7.57 -8.47
N LEU A 40 12.17 6.79 -7.41
CA LEU A 40 12.47 7.32 -6.08
C LEU A 40 13.76 8.16 -6.06
N TYR A 41 14.78 7.78 -6.83
CA TYR A 41 15.98 8.60 -7.00
C TYR A 41 15.68 9.96 -7.62
N ARG A 42 14.85 10.00 -8.67
CA ARG A 42 14.44 11.25 -9.33
C ARG A 42 13.58 12.13 -8.43
N GLN A 43 12.79 11.55 -7.53
CA GLN A 43 12.03 12.28 -6.52
C GLN A 43 12.89 12.82 -5.36
N GLN A 44 14.20 12.50 -5.33
CA GLN A 44 15.15 12.97 -4.30
C GLN A 44 14.69 12.68 -2.86
N LEU A 45 14.07 11.52 -2.64
CA LEU A 45 13.63 11.06 -1.32
C LEU A 45 14.76 10.30 -0.61
N GLU A 46 14.82 10.39 0.72
CA GLU A 46 15.57 9.42 1.53
C GLU A 46 14.63 8.24 1.79
N PHE A 47 15.05 7.01 1.48
CA PHE A 47 14.11 5.89 1.54
C PHE A 47 14.75 4.56 1.91
N ASP A 48 13.92 3.69 2.46
CA ASP A 48 14.19 2.28 2.68
C ASP A 48 13.10 1.41 2.05
N ILE A 49 13.48 0.31 1.40
CA ILE A 49 12.53 -0.67 0.87
C ILE A 49 12.53 -1.91 1.76
N TYR A 50 11.35 -2.28 2.25
CA TYR A 50 11.09 -3.48 3.05
C TYR A 50 10.24 -4.47 2.27
N VAL A 51 10.82 -5.61 1.90
CA VAL A 51 10.08 -6.74 1.33
C VAL A 51 9.73 -7.68 2.48
N VAL A 52 8.45 -7.71 2.84
CA VAL A 52 7.93 -8.53 3.93
C VAL A 52 7.34 -9.79 3.32
N GLU A 53 8.04 -10.90 3.47
CA GLU A 53 7.69 -12.18 2.88
C GLU A 53 6.94 -13.07 3.88
N GLN A 54 5.76 -13.55 3.48
CA GLN A 54 5.04 -14.56 4.23
C GLN A 54 5.53 -15.97 3.87
N VAL A 55 5.82 -16.79 4.87
CA VAL A 55 6.13 -18.21 4.66
C VAL A 55 4.96 -18.96 3.96
N GLY A 56 5.30 -20.00 3.20
CA GLY A 56 4.34 -20.83 2.50
C GLY A 56 3.42 -21.65 3.43
N GLY A 57 2.40 -22.29 2.85
CA GLY A 57 1.50 -23.23 3.55
C GLY A 57 0.18 -22.65 4.06
N ARG A 58 0.08 -21.32 4.22
CA ARG A 58 -1.17 -20.63 4.60
C ARG A 58 -1.65 -19.66 3.52
N LEU A 59 -2.90 -19.19 3.60
CA LEU A 59 -3.39 -18.12 2.71
C LEU A 59 -2.62 -16.81 2.93
N PHE A 60 -2.43 -16.03 1.87
CA PHE A 60 -1.70 -14.77 1.92
C PHE A 60 -2.48 -13.73 2.74
N ASN A 61 -1.82 -13.00 3.64
CA ASN A 61 -2.46 -11.99 4.48
C ASN A 61 -1.75 -10.64 4.30
N LYS A 62 -2.25 -9.84 3.36
CA LYS A 62 -1.67 -8.54 2.98
C LYS A 62 -1.67 -7.56 4.17
N GLY A 63 -2.78 -7.46 4.89
CA GLY A 63 -2.91 -6.55 6.03
C GLY A 63 -1.90 -6.85 7.14
N ALA A 64 -1.77 -8.12 7.55
CA ALA A 64 -0.80 -8.53 8.57
C ALA A 64 0.66 -8.30 8.14
N LEU A 65 0.97 -8.50 6.85
CA LEU A 65 2.30 -8.20 6.29
C LEU A 65 2.62 -6.71 6.31
N ILE A 66 1.65 -5.85 6.00
CA ILE A 66 1.81 -4.40 6.06
C ILE A 66 2.09 -3.96 7.50
N ASN A 67 1.28 -4.42 8.45
CA ASN A 67 1.47 -4.14 9.89
C ASN A 67 2.86 -4.60 10.36
N THR A 68 3.27 -5.80 9.95
CA THR A 68 4.59 -6.36 10.26
C THR A 68 5.71 -5.50 9.70
N GLY A 69 5.61 -5.08 8.44
CA GLY A 69 6.58 -4.19 7.80
C GLY A 69 6.68 -2.84 8.51
N PHE A 70 5.55 -2.26 8.89
CA PHE A 70 5.50 -1.03 9.68
C PHE A 70 6.25 -1.20 11.02
N LEU A 71 5.92 -2.23 11.79
CA LEU A 71 6.54 -2.50 13.09
C LEU A 71 8.05 -2.80 12.97
N GLN A 72 8.44 -3.62 11.99
CA GLN A 72 9.84 -4.01 11.80
C GLN A 72 10.70 -2.86 11.27
N SER A 73 10.15 -1.99 10.42
CA SER A 73 10.89 -0.84 9.89
C SER A 73 11.30 0.16 10.98
N LYS A 74 10.47 0.33 12.02
CA LYS A 74 10.73 1.23 13.16
C LYS A 74 12.00 0.86 13.94
N ILE A 75 12.47 -0.37 13.80
CA ILE A 75 13.73 -0.84 14.41
C ILE A 75 14.95 -0.16 13.75
N ASP A 76 14.86 0.18 12.46
CA ASP A 76 15.99 0.76 11.72
C ASP A 76 16.04 2.28 11.81
N HIS A 77 14.91 2.95 11.54
CA HIS A 77 14.82 4.41 11.48
C HIS A 77 13.42 4.90 11.88
N SER A 78 13.34 6.17 12.29
CA SER A 78 12.09 6.93 12.29
C SER A 78 11.79 7.39 10.86
N TYR A 79 10.59 7.11 10.37
CA TYR A 79 10.12 7.49 9.03
C TYR A 79 9.01 8.52 9.13
N ASP A 80 9.05 9.52 8.25
CA ASP A 80 8.01 10.54 8.14
C ASP A 80 6.78 9.99 7.40
N CYS A 81 7.02 9.06 6.46
CA CYS A 81 6.02 8.54 5.55
C CYS A 81 6.20 7.04 5.32
N TYR A 82 5.09 6.34 5.21
CA TYR A 82 5.01 4.93 4.85
C TYR A 82 4.27 4.81 3.52
N VAL A 83 4.88 4.14 2.56
CA VAL A 83 4.26 3.82 1.26
C VAL A 83 4.03 2.32 1.19
N ILE A 84 2.77 1.93 1.25
CA ILE A 84 2.34 0.55 1.04
C ILE A 84 2.27 0.34 -0.46
N HIS A 85 2.87 -0.74 -0.94
CA HIS A 85 3.06 -0.93 -2.36
C HIS A 85 2.91 -2.40 -2.77
N ASP A 86 1.86 -2.68 -3.53
CA ASP A 86 1.70 -3.97 -4.21
C ASP A 86 2.82 -4.12 -5.25
N VAL A 87 3.51 -5.27 -5.24
CA VAL A 87 4.74 -5.50 -6.03
C VAL A 87 4.51 -5.48 -7.55
N ASP A 88 3.26 -5.59 -7.99
CA ASP A 88 2.83 -5.68 -9.38
C ASP A 88 2.16 -4.42 -9.94
N ILE A 89 2.06 -3.35 -9.16
CA ILE A 89 1.52 -2.06 -9.62
C ILE A 89 2.66 -1.07 -9.82
N LEU A 90 2.81 -0.46 -11.00
CA LEU A 90 3.95 0.41 -11.33
C LEU A 90 3.47 1.78 -11.80
N PRO A 91 3.89 2.91 -11.19
CA PRO A 91 3.57 4.24 -11.70
C PRO A 91 4.16 4.47 -13.09
N GLU A 92 3.38 5.13 -13.95
CA GLU A 92 3.82 5.50 -15.30
C GLU A 92 4.38 6.93 -15.38
N ASP A 93 4.21 7.73 -14.31
CA ASP A 93 4.67 9.11 -14.24
C ASP A 93 5.40 9.39 -12.92
N ASP A 94 6.62 9.93 -13.02
CA ASP A 94 7.46 10.25 -11.85
C ASP A 94 6.89 11.37 -10.97
N ARG A 95 5.88 12.12 -11.45
CA ARG A 95 5.14 13.14 -10.69
C ARG A 95 4.05 12.53 -9.82
N ASN A 96 3.87 11.21 -9.84
CA ASN A 96 3.16 10.49 -8.78
C ASN A 96 4.07 10.41 -7.54
N TYR A 97 4.12 11.48 -6.75
CA TYR A 97 5.09 11.62 -5.66
C TYR A 97 4.83 10.67 -4.48
N TYR A 98 5.86 9.92 -4.08
CA TYR A 98 5.84 8.94 -2.96
C TYR A 98 6.03 9.66 -1.63
N THR A 99 5.14 10.60 -1.33
CA THR A 99 5.22 11.47 -0.14
C THR A 99 3.90 11.47 0.60
N CYS A 100 3.95 11.75 1.89
CA CYS A 100 2.78 11.84 2.75
C CYS A 100 2.40 13.30 3.01
N GLY A 101 1.12 13.53 3.29
CA GLY A 101 0.59 14.83 3.72
C GLY A 101 -0.30 14.68 4.95
N GLU A 102 -1.15 15.67 5.18
CA GLU A 102 -2.10 15.72 6.30
C GLU A 102 -3.13 14.58 6.28
N ASN A 103 -3.42 14.03 5.10
CA ASN A 103 -4.32 12.90 4.90
C ASN A 103 -3.60 11.72 4.23
N PRO A 104 -4.09 10.47 4.39
CA PRO A 104 -3.67 9.34 3.58
C PRO A 104 -3.89 9.61 2.08
N ARG A 105 -2.88 9.29 1.27
CA ARG A 105 -2.83 9.55 -0.17
C ARG A 105 -2.81 8.26 -0.97
N HIS A 106 -3.84 8.02 -1.77
CA HIS A 106 -3.88 6.90 -2.69
C HIS A 106 -3.25 7.25 -4.03
N LEU A 107 -2.17 6.54 -4.37
CA LEU A 107 -1.31 6.81 -5.52
C LEU A 107 -1.69 5.96 -6.75
N ALA A 108 -2.30 4.78 -6.55
CA ALA A 108 -2.69 3.85 -7.63
C ALA A 108 -4.13 4.09 -8.13
N VAL A 109 -4.44 5.29 -8.63
CA VAL A 109 -5.83 5.68 -8.97
C VAL A 109 -6.30 5.08 -10.29
N LEU A 110 -5.50 5.18 -11.35
CA LEU A 110 -5.87 4.74 -12.70
C LEU A 110 -5.01 3.52 -13.07
N VAL A 111 -5.44 2.34 -12.64
CA VAL A 111 -4.67 1.10 -12.85
C VAL A 111 -5.08 0.39 -14.15
N GLN A 112 -4.10 -0.08 -14.91
CA GLN A 112 -4.28 -0.75 -16.21
C GLN A 112 -5.29 -1.90 -16.16
N GLN A 113 -5.24 -2.78 -15.16
CA GLN A 113 -6.18 -3.92 -15.03
C GLN A 113 -7.64 -3.50 -14.86
N PHE A 114 -7.91 -2.24 -14.49
CA PHE A 114 -9.25 -1.66 -14.40
C PHE A 114 -9.58 -0.76 -15.60
N GLY A 115 -8.79 -0.85 -16.69
CA GLY A 115 -8.96 -0.03 -17.88
C GLY A 115 -8.62 1.44 -17.65
N TYR A 116 -7.65 1.73 -16.78
CA TYR A 116 -7.28 3.10 -16.38
C TYR A 116 -8.46 3.92 -15.85
N ARG A 117 -9.32 3.27 -15.05
CA ARG A 117 -10.43 3.91 -14.34
C ARG A 117 -10.29 3.59 -12.87
N LEU A 118 -10.75 4.51 -12.02
CA LEU A 118 -10.91 4.21 -10.60
C LEU A 118 -11.87 3.04 -10.44
N HIS A 119 -11.43 1.97 -9.77
CA HIS A 119 -12.20 0.73 -9.68
C HIS A 119 -13.57 0.94 -9.04
N TYR A 120 -13.61 1.64 -7.91
CA TYR A 120 -14.80 2.18 -7.25
C TYR A 120 -14.37 3.29 -6.26
N PRO A 121 -15.28 4.17 -5.80
CA PRO A 121 -14.92 5.37 -5.02
C PRO A 121 -14.10 5.10 -3.74
N GLU A 122 -14.36 3.99 -3.07
CA GLU A 122 -13.72 3.55 -1.82
C GLU A 122 -12.38 2.81 -2.03
N TYR A 123 -11.99 2.53 -3.28
CA TYR A 123 -10.79 1.76 -3.59
C TYR A 123 -9.50 2.46 -3.14
N VAL A 124 -8.71 1.79 -2.30
CA VAL A 124 -7.40 2.26 -1.78
C VAL A 124 -6.27 1.22 -1.93
N GLY A 125 -6.48 0.20 -2.75
CA GLY A 125 -5.48 -0.85 -3.01
C GLY A 125 -4.34 -0.40 -3.93
N GLY A 126 -3.39 -1.29 -4.23
CA GLY A 126 -2.25 -0.96 -5.07
C GLY A 126 -1.18 -0.17 -4.31
N ILE A 127 -1.28 1.16 -4.30
CA ILE A 127 -0.26 2.04 -3.71
C ILE A 127 -0.92 3.11 -2.83
N LEU A 128 -0.57 3.12 -1.54
CA LEU A 128 -1.12 4.02 -0.53
C LEU A 128 -0.01 4.61 0.35
N ALA A 129 0.03 5.93 0.48
CA ALA A 129 0.97 6.65 1.32
C ALA A 129 0.29 7.26 2.55
N LEU A 130 0.88 7.08 3.73
CA LEU A 130 0.39 7.61 5.00
C LEU A 130 1.50 7.79 6.03
N THR A 131 1.35 8.75 6.94
CA THR A 131 2.33 9.03 7.99
C THR A 131 2.34 7.95 9.07
N SER A 132 3.38 7.92 9.91
CA SER A 132 3.44 7.02 11.07
C SER A 132 2.23 7.22 11.99
N THR A 133 1.91 8.48 12.29
CA THR A 133 0.77 8.86 13.14
C THR A 133 -0.57 8.48 12.52
N GLN A 134 -0.73 8.63 11.20
CA GLN A 134 -1.96 8.18 10.52
C GLN A 134 -2.13 6.67 10.64
N MET A 135 -1.05 5.89 10.42
CA MET A 135 -1.07 4.43 10.56
C MET A 135 -1.44 4.02 12.00
N GLU A 136 -0.87 4.67 13.01
CA GLU A 136 -1.16 4.41 14.43
C GLU A 136 -2.60 4.78 14.82
N ASN A 137 -3.08 5.96 14.41
CA ASN A 137 -4.44 6.42 14.71
C ASN A 137 -5.53 5.53 14.09
N MET A 138 -5.20 4.82 13.01
CA MET A 138 -6.07 3.82 12.38
C MET A 138 -5.88 2.41 12.93
N ASN A 139 -4.97 2.22 13.89
CA ASN A 139 -4.51 0.91 14.36
C ASN A 139 -4.06 0.00 13.20
N GLY A 140 -3.44 0.57 12.16
CA GLY A 140 -3.05 -0.15 10.94
C GLY A 140 -4.15 -0.94 10.25
N PHE A 141 -3.74 -1.98 9.52
CA PHE A 141 -4.63 -2.84 8.74
C PHE A 141 -5.22 -3.94 9.61
N SER A 142 -6.36 -4.50 9.20
CA SER A 142 -6.89 -5.71 9.83
C SER A 142 -5.96 -6.91 9.60
N ASN A 143 -5.75 -7.74 10.63
CA ASN A 143 -5.00 -8.98 10.50
C ASN A 143 -5.88 -10.18 10.11
N LEU A 144 -7.18 -9.97 9.91
CA LEU A 144 -8.17 -11.05 9.77
C LEU A 144 -8.36 -11.53 8.32
N TYR A 145 -7.92 -10.74 7.34
CA TYR A 145 -8.14 -11.02 5.92
C TYR A 145 -7.13 -12.03 5.37
N ASN A 146 -7.56 -13.28 5.26
CA ASN A 146 -6.74 -14.39 4.79
C ASN A 146 -7.16 -14.80 3.38
N GLY A 147 -6.30 -14.52 2.42
CA GLY A 147 -6.63 -14.52 1.00
C GLY A 147 -7.01 -13.11 0.53
N TRP A 148 -7.30 -13.02 -0.76
CA TRP A 148 -7.64 -11.76 -1.41
C TRP A 148 -9.03 -11.28 -1.02
N GLY A 149 -9.18 -9.96 -0.76
CA GLY A 149 -10.43 -9.23 -0.71
C GLY A 149 -10.77 -8.64 0.65
N PHE A 150 -11.39 -7.45 0.60
CA PHE A 150 -11.90 -6.62 1.69
C PHE A 150 -10.89 -5.97 2.64
N GLU A 151 -9.60 -6.30 2.57
CA GLU A 151 -8.58 -5.69 3.43
C GLU A 151 -8.38 -4.20 3.13
N ASP A 152 -8.37 -3.85 1.84
CA ASP A 152 -8.25 -2.45 1.39
C ASP A 152 -9.55 -1.68 1.70
N ASP A 153 -10.72 -2.33 1.54
CA ASP A 153 -12.02 -1.73 1.87
C ASP A 153 -12.16 -1.46 3.37
N ASP A 154 -11.71 -2.39 4.22
CA ASP A 154 -11.66 -2.21 5.67
C ASP A 154 -10.76 -1.03 6.03
N PHE A 155 -9.59 -0.93 5.39
CA PHE A 155 -8.67 0.18 5.63
C PHE A 155 -9.26 1.53 5.20
N TYR A 156 -9.96 1.61 4.06
CA TYR A 156 -10.69 2.82 3.69
C TYR A 156 -11.69 3.25 4.77
N ARG A 157 -12.40 2.30 5.40
CA ARG A 157 -13.29 2.62 6.53
C ARG A 157 -12.52 3.13 7.74
N ARG A 158 -11.33 2.60 8.03
CA ARG A 158 -10.47 3.10 9.11
C ARG A 158 -10.04 4.54 8.86
N ILE A 159 -9.70 4.90 7.62
CA ILE A 159 -9.41 6.29 7.21
C ILE A 159 -10.58 7.20 7.62
N LYS A 160 -11.81 6.85 7.23
CA LYS A 160 -13.02 7.62 7.56
C LYS A 160 -13.30 7.66 9.07
N ASN A 161 -13.15 6.53 9.76
CA ASN A 161 -13.43 6.42 11.20
C ASN A 161 -12.42 7.19 12.06
N ALA A 162 -11.18 7.32 11.60
CA ALA A 162 -10.14 8.13 12.24
C ALA A 162 -10.26 9.63 11.90
N GLY A 163 -11.28 10.04 11.13
CA GLY A 163 -11.54 11.44 10.80
C GLY A 163 -10.73 11.99 9.63
N TYR A 164 -9.96 11.15 8.94
CA TYR A 164 -9.19 11.57 7.78
C TYR A 164 -10.04 11.65 6.51
N LYS A 165 -9.60 12.49 5.57
CA LYS A 165 -10.04 12.45 4.18
C LYS A 165 -9.12 11.49 3.42
N LEU A 166 -9.60 10.97 2.28
CA LEU A 166 -8.72 10.28 1.35
C LEU A 166 -8.31 11.28 0.27
N GLU A 167 -7.02 11.49 0.11
CA GLU A 167 -6.45 12.24 -1.01
C GLU A 167 -6.05 11.28 -2.12
N ARG A 168 -6.15 11.73 -3.37
CA ARG A 168 -5.77 10.94 -4.56
C ARG A 168 -4.78 11.73 -5.40
N THR A 169 -3.81 11.04 -6.01
CA THR A 169 -2.97 11.65 -7.04
C THR A 169 -3.85 12.21 -8.16
N PRO A 170 -3.60 13.44 -8.66
CA PRO A 170 -4.36 13.98 -9.78
C PRO A 170 -4.29 13.04 -11.00
N ASP A 171 -5.42 12.83 -11.67
CA ASP A 171 -5.57 11.87 -12.77
C ASP A 171 -4.44 11.95 -13.82
N LYS A 172 -3.98 13.16 -14.14
CA LYS A 172 -2.86 13.42 -15.07
C LYS A 172 -1.58 12.64 -14.74
N PHE A 173 -1.35 12.33 -13.46
CA PHE A 173 -0.13 11.66 -12.97
C PHE A 173 -0.45 10.29 -12.33
N ALA A 174 -1.70 9.84 -12.34
CA ALA A 174 -2.13 8.70 -11.53
C ALA A 174 -2.23 7.37 -12.31
N TYR A 175 -1.68 7.32 -13.52
CA TYR A 175 -1.61 6.13 -14.36
C TYR A 175 -0.61 5.12 -13.76
N CYS A 176 -1.07 3.87 -13.63
CA CYS A 176 -0.25 2.76 -13.15
C CYS A 176 -0.43 1.52 -14.04
N GLY A 177 0.68 0.95 -14.48
CA GLY A 177 0.71 -0.37 -15.10
C GLY A 177 0.48 -1.49 -14.09
N SER A 178 -0.04 -2.62 -14.54
CA SER A 178 -0.27 -3.81 -13.72
C SER A 178 0.43 -5.03 -14.33
N LEU A 179 1.28 -5.71 -13.55
CA LEU A 179 2.00 -6.90 -14.00
C LEU A 179 1.14 -8.16 -13.87
N ASP A 180 1.18 -9.03 -14.87
CA ASP A 180 0.46 -10.30 -14.85
C ASP A 180 0.90 -11.20 -13.70
N HIS A 181 -0.06 -11.89 -13.11
CA HIS A 181 0.19 -12.83 -12.03
C HIS A 181 -0.89 -13.89 -11.83
N LYS A 182 -0.55 -14.94 -11.08
CA LYS A 182 -1.53 -15.93 -10.62
C LYS A 182 -2.52 -15.26 -9.67
N ALA A 183 -3.81 -15.51 -9.90
CA ALA A 183 -4.87 -15.03 -9.02
C ALA A 183 -4.67 -15.57 -7.60
N ALA A 184 -4.79 -14.68 -6.61
CA ALA A 184 -4.78 -15.09 -5.22
C ALA A 184 -6.08 -15.84 -4.87
N ILE A 185 -5.99 -16.76 -3.91
CA ILE A 185 -7.16 -17.45 -3.38
C ILE A 185 -7.99 -16.42 -2.61
N LYS A 186 -9.27 -16.34 -2.93
CA LYS A 186 -10.22 -15.41 -2.35
C LYS A 186 -10.52 -15.76 -0.89
N ASN A 187 -10.61 -14.73 -0.06
CA ASN A 187 -11.05 -14.88 1.32
C ASN A 187 -12.57 -15.13 1.37
N LYS A 188 -12.96 -16.37 1.67
CA LYS A 188 -14.37 -16.77 1.76
C LYS A 188 -15.10 -16.07 2.92
N ASP A 189 -14.37 -15.78 4.00
CA ASP A 189 -14.92 -15.12 5.19
C ASP A 189 -14.88 -13.59 5.07
N GLY A 190 -14.29 -13.03 4.01
CA GLY A 190 -13.98 -11.60 3.89
C GLY A 190 -15.18 -10.68 4.10
N CYS A 191 -16.35 -11.04 3.53
CA CYS A 191 -17.58 -10.27 3.74
C CYS A 191 -18.06 -10.34 5.20
N GLU A 192 -18.07 -11.52 5.82
CA GLU A 192 -18.47 -11.63 7.23
C GLU A 192 -17.51 -10.80 8.10
N ILE A 193 -16.22 -10.88 7.83
CA ILE A 193 -15.20 -10.08 8.51
C ILE A 193 -15.51 -8.59 8.36
N PHE A 194 -15.67 -8.09 7.14
CA PHE A 194 -15.95 -6.69 6.89
C PHE A 194 -17.23 -6.18 7.57
N MET A 195 -18.31 -6.96 7.51
CA MET A 195 -19.61 -6.55 8.06
C MET A 195 -19.68 -6.67 9.59
N ARG A 196 -19.14 -7.76 10.13
CA ARG A 196 -19.26 -8.11 11.55
C ARG A 196 -18.09 -7.57 12.38
N TYR A 197 -16.87 -7.81 11.91
CA TYR A 197 -15.61 -7.50 12.58
C TYR A 197 -14.96 -6.21 12.09
N GLY A 198 -15.31 -5.65 10.92
CA GLY A 198 -14.78 -4.36 10.43
C GLY A 198 -15.18 -3.14 11.27
N ARG A 199 -16.02 -3.32 12.30
CA ARG A 199 -16.30 -2.32 13.35
C ARG A 199 -15.34 -2.40 14.53
N MET A 200 -14.49 -3.42 14.55
CA MET A 200 -13.55 -3.75 15.61
C MET A 200 -12.13 -3.31 15.30
N TRP A 201 -11.96 -2.37 14.38
CA TRP A 201 -10.64 -1.86 13.98
C TRP A 201 -9.79 -1.35 15.16
N ARG A 202 -10.42 -0.94 16.27
CA ARG A 202 -9.72 -0.59 17.52
C ARG A 202 -9.05 -1.77 18.25
N PHE A 203 -9.50 -2.99 17.97
CA PHE A 203 -9.03 -4.22 18.64
C PHE A 203 -8.30 -5.16 17.67
N ASP A 204 -8.52 -5.02 16.36
CA ASP A 204 -7.85 -5.77 15.31
C ASP A 204 -6.99 -4.83 14.46
N GLY A 205 -5.66 -4.93 14.59
CA GLY A 205 -4.75 -3.97 13.99
C GLY A 205 -3.28 -4.14 14.37
N LEU A 206 -2.55 -3.03 14.42
CA LEU A 206 -1.16 -2.98 14.89
C LEU A 206 -1.01 -3.55 16.30
N GLU A 207 -1.88 -3.13 17.22
CA GLU A 207 -1.80 -3.54 18.63
C GLU A 207 -2.04 -5.04 18.85
N SER A 208 -2.80 -5.69 17.97
CA SER A 208 -3.09 -7.12 18.03
C SER A 208 -2.28 -7.94 17.01
N SER A 209 -1.31 -7.33 16.34
CA SER A 209 -0.45 -8.02 15.38
C SER A 209 0.40 -9.07 16.10
N GLN A 210 0.27 -10.34 15.68
CA GLN A 210 1.08 -11.45 16.18
C GLN A 210 1.74 -12.15 15.00
N TYR A 211 3.07 -12.25 15.04
CA TYR A 211 3.88 -12.87 14.01
C TYR A 211 5.20 -13.35 14.60
N THR A 212 5.81 -14.33 13.94
CA THR A 212 7.18 -14.76 14.24
C THR A 212 8.10 -14.30 13.10
N THR A 213 9.15 -13.54 13.43
CA THR A 213 10.21 -13.22 12.47
C THR A 213 11.16 -14.40 12.36
N LEU A 214 11.09 -15.13 11.24
CA LEU A 214 11.95 -16.28 10.98
C LEU A 214 13.33 -15.83 10.49
N LYS A 215 13.38 -14.77 9.69
CA LYS A 215 14.63 -14.26 9.12
C LYS A 215 14.54 -12.77 8.79
N ARG A 216 15.66 -12.07 8.93
CA ARG A 216 15.81 -10.67 8.52
C ARG A 216 17.19 -10.44 7.91
N GLU A 217 17.23 -9.97 6.67
CA GLU A 217 18.47 -9.74 5.93
C GLU A 217 18.50 -8.35 5.29
N LYS A 218 19.67 -7.71 5.32
CA LYS A 218 19.92 -6.48 4.57
C LYS A 218 20.53 -6.85 3.22
N ARG A 219 19.83 -6.58 2.12
CA ARG A 219 20.30 -6.80 0.74
C ARG A 219 20.63 -5.45 0.09
N GLN A 220 21.23 -5.47 -1.11
CA GLN A 220 21.66 -4.23 -1.77
C GLN A 220 20.51 -3.24 -1.99
N LEU A 221 19.39 -3.71 -2.55
CA LEU A 221 18.24 -2.88 -2.94
C LEU A 221 17.10 -2.86 -1.92
N PHE A 222 17.07 -3.78 -0.95
CA PHE A 222 15.97 -3.88 0.01
C PHE A 222 16.39 -4.59 1.28
N LYS A 223 15.55 -4.49 2.31
CA LYS A 223 15.60 -5.29 3.52
C LYS A 223 14.54 -6.37 3.40
N TRP A 224 14.96 -7.62 3.53
CA TRP A 224 14.09 -8.77 3.44
C TRP A 224 13.73 -9.26 4.83
N ILE A 225 12.45 -9.49 5.07
CA ILE A 225 11.92 -9.96 6.35
C ILE A 225 11.01 -11.15 6.06
N LEU A 226 11.42 -12.35 6.47
CA LEU A 226 10.60 -13.56 6.37
C LEU A 226 9.84 -13.75 7.68
N VAL A 227 8.52 -13.87 7.59
CA VAL A 227 7.64 -13.99 8.75
C VAL A 227 6.64 -15.13 8.59
N ASP A 228 6.22 -15.65 9.73
CA ASP A 228 5.07 -16.56 9.84
C ASP A 228 3.95 -15.92 10.66
N PHE A 229 2.71 -16.15 10.21
CA PHE A 229 1.48 -15.75 10.87
C PHE A 229 0.64 -16.98 11.13
N ASP A 230 0.16 -17.12 12.36
CA ASP A 230 -0.96 -18.00 12.62
C ASP A 230 -2.27 -17.21 12.61
N ALA A 231 -2.90 -17.17 11.44
CA ALA A 231 -4.17 -16.49 11.24
C ALA A 231 -5.33 -17.09 12.05
N ASN A 232 -5.29 -18.39 12.36
CA ASN A 232 -6.31 -19.04 13.16
C ASN A 232 -6.16 -18.61 14.61
N LEU A 233 -4.93 -18.61 15.12
CA LEU A 233 -4.59 -18.08 16.44
C LEU A 233 -5.03 -16.61 16.58
N LEU A 234 -4.77 -15.78 15.57
CA LEU A 234 -5.22 -14.39 15.54
C LEU A 234 -6.75 -14.28 15.62
N LYS A 235 -7.47 -15.04 14.80
CA LYS A 235 -8.94 -15.10 14.82
C LYS A 235 -9.48 -15.55 16.17
N GLU A 236 -8.87 -16.55 16.79
CA GLU A 236 -9.27 -17.07 18.11
C GLU A 236 -9.01 -16.06 19.23
N ASN A 237 -7.83 -15.47 19.27
CA ASN A 237 -7.45 -14.45 20.25
C ASN A 237 -8.36 -13.22 20.14
N LEU A 238 -8.69 -12.81 18.91
CA LEU A 238 -9.65 -11.73 18.68
C LEU A 238 -11.05 -12.11 19.15
N LYS A 239 -11.56 -13.32 18.86
CA LYS A 239 -12.85 -13.80 19.37
C LYS A 239 -12.93 -13.76 20.91
N VAL A 240 -11.87 -14.17 21.59
CA VAL A 240 -11.78 -14.09 23.05
C VAL A 240 -11.85 -12.64 23.51
N SER A 241 -11.08 -11.75 22.88
CA SER A 241 -11.10 -10.31 23.18
C SER A 241 -12.48 -9.69 22.97
N VAL A 242 -13.20 -10.07 21.89
CA VAL A 242 -14.56 -9.60 21.58
C VAL A 242 -15.57 -9.94 22.67
N LYS A 243 -15.49 -11.16 23.23
CA LYS A 243 -16.44 -11.60 24.26
C LYS A 243 -16.42 -10.71 25.51
N ASN A 244 -15.29 -10.05 25.76
CA ASN A 244 -15.05 -9.23 26.93
C ASN A 244 -15.27 -7.73 26.69
N ILE A 245 -15.61 -7.32 25.46
CA ILE A 245 -15.89 -5.91 25.12
C ILE A 245 -17.36 -5.60 25.41
N ASP A 246 -17.61 -4.46 26.06
CA ASP A 246 -18.96 -3.91 26.15
C ASP A 246 -19.49 -3.59 24.75
N LYS A 247 -20.53 -4.32 24.32
CA LYS A 247 -21.12 -4.16 22.99
C LYS A 247 -21.72 -2.77 22.78
N SER A 248 -22.00 -2.01 23.84
CA SER A 248 -22.50 -0.64 23.76
C SER A 248 -21.44 0.33 23.21
N THR A 249 -20.15 0.04 23.41
CA THR A 249 -19.04 0.88 22.92
C THR A 249 -18.68 0.58 21.47
N LEU A 250 -19.28 -0.45 20.87
CA LEU A 250 -19.07 -0.78 19.47
C LEU A 250 -19.85 0.19 18.57
N PRO A 251 -19.27 0.64 17.45
CA PRO A 251 -20.00 1.43 16.46
C PRO A 251 -21.29 0.71 16.02
N PRO A 252 -22.37 1.45 15.68
CA PRO A 252 -23.60 0.87 15.16
C PRO A 252 -23.34 -0.09 13.99
N ARG A 253 -24.17 -1.14 13.86
CA ARG A 253 -24.11 -2.01 12.68
C ARG A 253 -24.32 -1.16 11.44
N TYR A 254 -23.49 -1.40 10.42
CA TYR A 254 -23.57 -0.64 9.18
C TYR A 254 -24.92 -0.90 8.49
N LYS A 255 -25.68 0.17 8.23
CA LYS A 255 -26.88 0.14 7.39
C LYS A 255 -26.46 0.66 6.00
N GLY A 256 -26.53 -0.18 4.97
CA GLY A 256 -26.35 0.27 3.58
C GLY A 256 -25.36 -0.48 2.72
N TYR A 257 -24.60 -1.44 3.25
CA TYR A 257 -23.88 -2.39 2.39
C TYR A 257 -24.90 -3.45 1.99
N LYS A 258 -25.36 -3.39 0.74
CA LYS A 258 -26.36 -4.34 0.24
C LYS A 258 -25.76 -5.73 0.26
N ASP A 259 -26.53 -6.72 0.71
CA ASP A 259 -26.18 -8.14 0.56
C ASP A 259 -25.76 -8.47 -0.89
N SER A 260 -26.22 -7.67 -1.87
CA SER A 260 -25.81 -7.75 -3.27
C SER A 260 -24.31 -7.52 -3.53
N TYR A 261 -23.58 -6.70 -2.76
CA TYR A 261 -22.12 -6.55 -2.95
C TYR A 261 -21.37 -7.76 -2.42
N CYS A 262 -21.77 -8.28 -1.25
CA CYS A 262 -21.20 -9.51 -0.74
C CYS A 262 -21.55 -10.71 -1.64
N ALA A 263 -22.77 -10.76 -2.16
CA ALA A 263 -23.19 -11.76 -3.14
C ALA A 263 -22.39 -11.62 -4.45
N TRP A 264 -22.22 -10.40 -4.98
CA TRP A 264 -21.37 -10.13 -6.13
C TRP A 264 -19.93 -10.59 -5.86
N TYR A 265 -19.34 -10.17 -4.74
CA TYR A 265 -17.99 -10.54 -4.34
C TYR A 265 -17.91 -12.05 -4.33
N LEU A 266 -18.75 -12.78 -3.56
CA LEU A 266 -18.74 -14.25 -3.45
C LEU A 266 -18.94 -14.96 -4.79
N ASN A 267 -19.72 -14.39 -5.70
CA ASN A 267 -19.99 -14.95 -7.03
C ASN A 267 -18.91 -14.62 -8.09
N GLN A 268 -17.95 -13.74 -7.80
CA GLN A 268 -16.81 -13.55 -8.69
C GLN A 268 -15.98 -14.82 -8.80
N LYS A 269 -15.82 -15.33 -10.04
CA LYS A 269 -14.75 -16.26 -10.39
C LYS A 269 -13.42 -15.54 -10.15
N SER A 270 -12.43 -16.23 -9.57
CA SER A 270 -11.10 -15.69 -9.31
C SER A 270 -10.62 -14.85 -10.49
N PHE A 271 -10.11 -13.63 -10.26
CA PHE A 271 -9.51 -12.75 -11.26
C PHE A 271 -8.26 -13.41 -11.87
N SER A 272 -8.45 -14.45 -12.66
CA SER A 272 -7.48 -14.93 -13.63
C SER A 272 -7.95 -14.39 -14.97
N THR A 273 -7.28 -13.34 -15.43
CA THR A 273 -7.46 -12.69 -16.74
C THR A 273 -8.88 -12.20 -17.02
N ILE A 274 -9.09 -10.88 -16.96
CA ILE A 274 -10.04 -10.27 -17.90
C ILE A 274 -9.41 -10.39 -19.29
N LYS A 275 -9.50 -11.59 -19.90
CA LYS A 275 -9.38 -11.73 -21.34
C LYS A 275 -10.65 -11.11 -21.92
N ASN A 276 -10.47 -10.06 -22.72
CA ASN A 276 -11.51 -9.26 -23.39
C ASN A 276 -11.94 -7.99 -22.63
N VAL A 277 -11.00 -7.12 -22.28
CA VAL A 277 -11.31 -5.68 -22.31
C VAL A 277 -11.07 -5.22 -23.75
N HIS A 278 -12.12 -4.84 -24.46
CA HIS A 278 -11.96 -4.08 -25.70
C HIS A 278 -11.16 -2.82 -25.37
N TYR A 279 -9.96 -2.74 -25.92
CA TYR A 279 -9.14 -1.53 -25.88
C TYR A 279 -9.95 -0.40 -26.53
N THR A 280 -10.54 0.45 -25.71
CA THR A 280 -10.83 1.80 -26.19
C THR A 280 -9.48 2.49 -26.24
N GLU A 281 -9.09 2.92 -27.44
CA GLU A 281 -7.89 3.70 -27.65
C GLU A 281 -7.75 4.75 -26.54
N LYS A 282 -6.53 4.96 -26.05
CA LYS A 282 -6.21 6.14 -25.24
C LYS A 282 -6.94 7.32 -25.88
N PRO A 283 -7.72 8.15 -25.15
CA PRO A 283 -8.28 9.34 -25.75
C PRO A 283 -7.13 10.11 -26.40
N ASN A 284 -7.13 10.13 -27.74
CA ASN A 284 -6.10 10.71 -28.58
C ASN A 284 -6.10 12.22 -28.34
N ASN A 285 -5.41 12.65 -27.28
CA ASN A 285 -5.17 14.06 -27.03
C ASN A 285 -3.90 14.26 -26.19
N THR A 286 -2.78 13.74 -26.66
CA THR A 286 -1.45 14.29 -26.30
C THR A 286 -0.48 14.09 -27.46
N ASN A 287 -0.51 15.00 -28.43
CA ASN A 287 0.73 15.44 -29.08
C ASN A 287 1.57 16.14 -28.00
N MET A 288 2.34 15.37 -27.23
CA MET A 288 3.32 15.93 -26.31
C MET A 288 4.64 16.03 -27.06
N PRO A 289 5.12 17.23 -27.42
CA PRO A 289 6.43 17.34 -28.05
C PRO A 289 7.49 16.89 -27.03
N LEU A 290 8.47 16.13 -27.50
CA LEU A 290 9.73 15.90 -26.78
C LEU A 290 10.34 17.28 -26.47
N ARG A 291 10.09 17.81 -25.26
CA ARG A 291 10.77 19.02 -24.79
C ARG A 291 12.13 18.63 -24.27
N THR A 292 13.16 19.06 -25.00
CA THR A 292 14.51 19.20 -24.49
C THR A 292 14.49 20.17 -23.31
N PHE A 293 14.95 19.72 -22.14
CA PHE A 293 15.06 20.58 -20.96
C PHE A 293 16.36 21.38 -21.05
N ASN A 294 16.20 22.71 -21.11
CA ASN A 294 17.30 23.66 -21.09
C ASN A 294 17.82 23.79 -19.65
N THR A 295 19.12 23.57 -19.45
CA THR A 295 19.79 23.68 -18.14
C THR A 295 20.45 25.05 -18.01
N SER A 296 19.68 26.10 -17.73
CA SER A 296 20.25 27.38 -17.30
C SER A 296 20.48 27.36 -15.79
N TYR A 297 21.76 27.27 -15.42
CA TYR A 297 22.26 27.37 -14.05
C TYR A 297 22.04 28.80 -13.51
N LEU A 298 21.37 28.92 -12.36
CA LEU A 298 21.42 30.12 -11.52
C LEU A 298 22.42 29.87 -10.39
N GLU A 299 23.53 30.61 -10.40
CA GLU A 299 24.53 30.62 -9.34
C GLU A 299 23.98 31.29 -8.07
N VAL A 300 24.03 30.58 -6.93
CA VAL A 300 23.67 31.11 -5.59
C VAL A 300 24.60 30.45 -4.54
N PRO A 301 25.09 31.19 -3.52
CA PRO A 301 26.39 30.99 -2.88
C PRO A 301 26.55 29.74 -1.99
N ARG A 302 27.82 29.37 -1.78
CA ARG A 302 28.31 28.24 -0.98
C ARG A 302 28.22 28.53 0.53
N THR A 303 27.16 28.08 1.20
CA THR A 303 27.15 27.73 2.66
C THR A 303 25.83 27.16 3.22
N ALA A 304 24.75 27.03 2.45
CA ALA A 304 23.55 26.31 2.89
C ALA A 304 23.45 24.94 2.20
N THR A 305 23.29 23.85 2.95
CA THR A 305 22.90 22.55 2.39
C THR A 305 21.52 22.71 1.76
N LYS A 306 21.46 22.84 0.43
CA LYS A 306 20.22 23.08 -0.33
C LYS A 306 19.22 21.95 -0.03
N GLN A 307 17.97 22.32 0.28
CA GLN A 307 16.87 21.35 0.30
C GLN A 307 16.75 20.72 -1.10
N CYS A 308 16.44 19.43 -1.16
CA CYS A 308 16.22 18.77 -2.43
C CYS A 308 15.15 19.53 -3.22
N LEU A 309 15.52 20.04 -4.39
CA LEU A 309 14.59 20.70 -5.30
C LEU A 309 13.80 19.59 -5.99
N THR A 310 12.65 19.22 -5.42
CA THR A 310 11.59 18.68 -6.27
C THR A 310 11.19 19.80 -7.20
N THR A 311 11.39 19.63 -8.50
CA THR A 311 10.72 20.45 -9.52
C THR A 311 9.22 20.24 -9.34
N MET A 312 8.61 21.02 -8.43
CA MET A 312 7.16 21.22 -8.38
C MET A 312 6.85 22.18 -9.53
N LEU A 313 6.58 21.63 -10.71
CA LEU A 313 6.12 22.38 -11.88
C LEU A 313 4.77 21.84 -12.36
#